data_AF-A0A9Q0M3U7-F1
#
_entry.id   AF-A0A9Q0M3U7-F1
#
_cell.length_a   1.000
_cell.length_b   1.000
_cell.length_c   1.000
_cell.angle_alpha   90.00
_cell.angle_beta   90.00
_cell.angle_gamma   90.00
#
_symmetry.space_group_name_H-M   'P 1'
#
loop_
_entity.id
_entity.type
_entity.pdbx_description
1 polymer ?
#
loop_
_entity_poly.entity_id
_entity_poly.type
_entity_poly.pdbx_seq_one_letter_code
_entity_poly.pdbx_strand_id
1 'polypeptide(L)'
;KTCEKLEHESESGQPLILAVGETKTHIILITRDYYIFTSPIKSLKGKSSTSRLFLDEKPKKMSKEWPKLYNDKNFRELMEKNLIHTSFMVTDNYSEYILFVTKYSNQRETGGATLNLKTKEPINQTYIYAGDESIVMLSATKDLHFHAIKENDSGIKIAQFVFNGRGIAFNGTKMKLDGGWKFLCDNNDQTRINLPSQIMVSETKCKKELKWNIYTGFNDDQQFYLFGPKHIHIFPIDAFINVEKSYKCTNRKYSGFFVCKDILDTFALCCIIVLILLFILCICCGVCHYYENKNRKKFPTKSSKKSATKAESSHGKCSKRSKLKSRRSSSNKSNSKKSKSKIQY
;
A
#
# COMPACT_ATOMS: atom_id res chain seq x y z
N LYS A 1 -2.66 6.95 6.06
CA LYS A 1 -3.62 5.84 6.22
C LYS A 1 -3.28 4.59 5.40
N THR A 2 -3.23 4.63 4.06
CA THR A 2 -2.98 3.40 3.27
C THR A 2 -1.60 2.79 3.52
N CYS A 3 -0.60 3.60 3.92
CA CYS A 3 0.71 3.09 4.28
C CYS A 3 0.71 2.44 5.68
N GLU A 4 0.15 3.08 6.72
CA GLU A 4 0.00 2.46 8.05
C GLU A 4 -0.74 1.10 8.00
N LYS A 5 -1.71 0.93 7.08
CA LYS A 5 -2.38 -0.37 6.87
C LYS A 5 -1.43 -1.50 6.43
N LEU A 6 -0.23 -1.21 5.90
CA LEU A 6 0.80 -2.21 5.60
C LEU A 6 1.62 -2.58 6.84
N GLU A 7 1.63 -1.74 7.88
CA GLU A 7 2.42 -1.94 9.10
C GLU A 7 1.66 -2.77 10.16
N HIS A 8 0.33 -2.82 10.08
CA HIS A 8 -0.56 -3.59 10.97
C HIS A 8 -0.87 -5.01 10.44
N GLU A 9 -0.98 -5.98 11.35
CA GLU A 9 -1.59 -7.29 11.05
C GLU A 9 -3.06 -7.08 10.65
N SER A 10 -3.52 -7.75 9.59
CA SER A 10 -4.91 -7.67 9.16
C SER A 10 -5.83 -8.44 10.11
N GLU A 11 -6.95 -7.83 10.50
CA GLU A 11 -8.00 -8.48 11.31
C GLU A 11 -8.59 -9.73 10.62
N SER A 12 -8.50 -9.83 9.29
CA SER A 12 -8.91 -11.02 8.52
C SER A 12 -7.79 -12.06 8.32
N GLY A 13 -6.61 -11.87 8.92
CA GLY A 13 -5.43 -12.73 8.78
C GLY A 13 -4.70 -12.65 7.42
N GLN A 14 -5.36 -12.19 6.36
CA GLN A 14 -4.74 -12.01 5.04
C GLN A 14 -4.07 -10.63 4.92
N PRO A 15 -2.80 -10.54 4.49
CA PRO A 15 -2.11 -9.26 4.33
C PRO A 15 -2.72 -8.45 3.19
N LEU A 16 -2.65 -7.12 3.34
CA LEU A 16 -3.15 -6.15 2.36
C LEU A 16 -2.40 -6.19 1.01
N ILE A 17 -1.29 -6.92 0.90
CA ILE A 17 -0.47 -7.00 -0.31
C ILE A 17 -1.06 -8.05 -1.27
N LEU A 18 -1.22 -7.65 -2.53
CA LEU A 18 -1.58 -8.53 -3.65
C LEU A 18 -0.32 -9.00 -4.40
N ALA A 19 0.60 -8.07 -4.67
CA ALA A 19 1.90 -8.35 -5.28
C ALA A 19 2.96 -7.38 -4.76
N VAL A 20 4.20 -7.82 -4.73
CA VAL A 20 5.39 -6.99 -4.55
C VAL A 20 6.49 -7.54 -5.44
N GLY A 21 7.34 -6.67 -6.00
CA GLY A 21 8.45 -7.08 -6.86
C GLY A 21 9.42 -5.93 -7.14
N GLU A 22 10.65 -6.31 -7.45
CA GLU A 22 11.66 -5.41 -7.97
C GLU A 22 11.69 -5.47 -9.50
N THR A 23 11.81 -4.30 -10.11
CA THR A 23 11.99 -4.07 -11.54
C THR A 23 13.34 -3.35 -11.73
N LYS A 24 13.87 -3.32 -12.96
CA LYS A 24 15.17 -2.74 -13.37
C LYS A 24 15.39 -1.26 -12.96
N THR A 25 14.38 -0.59 -12.39
CA THR A 25 14.52 0.77 -11.82
C THR A 25 13.78 1.01 -10.49
N HIS A 26 12.72 0.25 -10.18
CA HIS A 26 11.84 0.50 -9.04
C HIS A 26 11.44 -0.79 -8.33
N ILE A 27 11.08 -0.68 -7.05
CA ILE A 27 10.24 -1.67 -6.37
C ILE A 27 8.79 -1.19 -6.47
N ILE A 28 7.90 -2.10 -6.85
CA ILE A 28 6.46 -1.87 -6.95
C ILE A 28 5.75 -2.76 -5.94
N LEU A 29 4.82 -2.18 -5.18
CA LEU A 29 3.92 -2.91 -4.28
C LEU A 29 2.48 -2.57 -4.64
N ILE A 30 1.67 -3.61 -4.86
CA ILE A 30 0.25 -3.52 -5.21
C ILE A 30 -0.56 -4.07 -4.04
N THR A 31 -1.54 -3.31 -3.55
CA THR A 31 -2.46 -3.75 -2.49
C THR A 31 -3.72 -4.43 -3.05
N ARG A 32 -4.40 -5.20 -2.21
CA ARG A 32 -5.71 -5.82 -2.47
C ARG A 32 -6.84 -4.79 -2.59
N ASP A 33 -6.68 -3.58 -2.06
CA ASP A 33 -7.55 -2.42 -2.35
C ASP A 33 -7.06 -1.58 -3.54
N TYR A 34 -6.22 -2.17 -4.41
CA TYR A 34 -5.72 -1.66 -5.69
C TYR A 34 -5.07 -0.27 -5.62
N TYR A 35 -4.30 -0.04 -4.56
CA TYR A 35 -3.29 1.02 -4.51
C TYR A 35 -1.93 0.47 -4.95
N ILE A 36 -1.14 1.33 -5.56
CA ILE A 36 0.22 1.07 -6.05
C ILE A 36 1.15 2.02 -5.31
N PHE A 37 2.15 1.45 -4.66
CA PHE A 37 3.36 2.15 -4.27
C PHE A 37 4.42 1.88 -5.34
N THR A 38 5.12 2.94 -5.74
CA THR A 38 6.31 2.85 -6.57
C THR A 38 7.43 3.53 -5.80
N SER A 39 8.58 2.91 -5.69
CA SER A 39 9.73 3.46 -4.98
C SER A 39 11.01 3.03 -5.70
N PRO A 40 12.06 3.86 -5.79
CA PRO A 40 13.31 3.45 -6.43
C PRO A 40 13.91 2.20 -5.77
N ILE A 41 14.65 1.34 -6.50
CA ILE A 41 15.31 0.14 -5.94
C ILE A 41 16.04 0.45 -4.63
N LYS A 42 16.83 1.54 -4.62
CA LYS A 42 17.59 2.07 -3.48
C LYS A 42 16.76 2.43 -2.23
N SER A 43 15.44 2.34 -2.28
CA SER A 43 14.57 2.47 -1.11
C SER A 43 14.38 1.15 -0.35
N LEU A 44 14.74 0.00 -0.90
CA LEU A 44 15.10 -1.19 -0.12
C LEU A 44 16.52 -1.01 0.42
N LYS A 45 16.67 -0.95 1.75
CA LYS A 45 17.92 -0.60 2.44
C LYS A 45 18.21 -1.55 3.59
N GLY A 46 19.49 -1.86 3.78
CA GLY A 46 19.98 -2.81 4.78
C GLY A 46 20.72 -3.97 4.11
N LYS A 47 21.12 -4.96 4.91
CA LYS A 47 21.68 -6.23 4.46
C LYS A 47 21.12 -7.38 5.31
N SER A 48 20.82 -8.51 4.67
CA SER A 48 20.31 -9.70 5.36
C SER A 48 19.10 -9.36 6.26
N SER A 49 19.09 -9.89 7.48
CA SER A 49 18.12 -9.64 8.57
C SER A 49 17.67 -8.19 8.80
N THR A 50 18.42 -7.18 8.33
CA THR A 50 18.16 -5.76 8.62
C THR A 50 17.26 -5.05 7.61
N SER A 51 16.99 -5.63 6.43
CA SER A 51 16.29 -4.98 5.30
C SER A 51 15.01 -4.22 5.67
N ARG A 52 14.86 -3.02 5.10
CA ARG A 52 13.67 -2.14 5.20
C ARG A 52 13.31 -1.58 3.83
N LEU A 53 12.03 -1.61 3.46
CA LEU A 53 11.50 -0.94 2.28
C LEU A 53 10.90 0.41 2.68
N PHE A 54 11.57 1.48 2.30
CA PHE A 54 11.11 2.85 2.49
C PHE A 54 10.08 3.20 1.42
N LEU A 55 8.86 3.48 1.84
CA LEU A 55 7.78 3.89 0.95
C LEU A 55 7.77 5.42 0.89
N ASP A 56 8.66 5.95 0.04
CA ASP A 56 9.00 7.37 -0.05
C ASP A 56 7.95 8.24 -0.80
N GLU A 57 6.93 7.63 -1.44
CA GLU A 57 5.85 8.30 -2.19
C GLU A 57 4.45 7.97 -1.66
N LYS A 58 3.49 8.90 -1.82
CA LYS A 58 2.06 8.64 -1.51
C LYS A 58 1.50 7.62 -2.53
N PRO A 59 0.84 6.53 -2.09
CA PRO A 59 0.34 5.50 -3.00
C PRO A 59 -0.79 6.02 -3.90
N LYS A 60 -0.77 5.59 -5.16
CA LYS A 60 -1.75 5.96 -6.18
C LYS A 60 -2.76 4.84 -6.37
N LYS A 61 -4.04 5.16 -6.64
CA LYS A 61 -5.00 4.13 -7.08
C LYS A 61 -4.63 3.60 -8.47
N MET A 62 -4.82 2.31 -8.70
CA MET A 62 -4.60 1.67 -10.01
C MET A 62 -5.43 2.32 -11.12
N SER A 63 -6.65 2.76 -10.81
CA SER A 63 -7.51 3.53 -11.72
C SER A 63 -6.95 4.90 -12.14
N LYS A 64 -5.89 5.40 -11.50
CA LYS A 64 -5.18 6.63 -11.87
C LYS A 64 -3.81 6.38 -12.51
N GLU A 65 -3.04 5.40 -12.02
CA GLU A 65 -1.69 5.11 -12.53
C GLU A 65 -1.71 4.19 -13.77
N TRP A 66 -2.62 3.21 -13.82
CA TRP A 66 -2.80 2.28 -14.95
C TRP A 66 -4.28 2.24 -15.42
N PRO A 67 -4.85 3.38 -15.86
CA PRO A 67 -6.27 3.47 -16.22
C PRO A 67 -6.67 2.55 -17.39
N LYS A 68 -5.75 2.20 -18.29
CA LYS A 68 -6.01 1.24 -19.37
C LYS A 68 -6.22 -0.18 -18.85
N LEU A 69 -5.41 -0.62 -17.89
CA LEU A 69 -5.62 -1.91 -17.21
C LEU A 69 -6.91 -1.88 -16.37
N TYR A 70 -7.10 -0.85 -15.54
CA TYR A 70 -8.25 -0.80 -14.63
C TYR A 70 -9.62 -0.80 -15.34
N ASN A 71 -9.68 -0.22 -16.54
CA ASN A 71 -10.90 -0.19 -17.36
C ASN A 71 -11.02 -1.39 -18.33
N ASP A 72 -9.99 -2.23 -18.47
CA ASP A 72 -10.08 -3.45 -19.27
C ASP A 72 -11.23 -4.34 -18.79
N LYS A 73 -11.92 -4.98 -19.74
CA LYS A 73 -13.08 -5.81 -19.45
C LYS A 73 -12.69 -7.08 -18.70
N ASN A 74 -11.60 -7.75 -19.10
CA ASN A 74 -11.18 -8.98 -18.44
C ASN A 74 -10.64 -8.70 -17.04
N PHE A 75 -9.71 -7.75 -16.91
CA PHE A 75 -9.15 -7.40 -15.60
C PHE A 75 -10.22 -6.89 -14.62
N ARG A 76 -11.19 -6.08 -15.07
CA ARG A 76 -12.31 -5.68 -14.21
C ARG A 76 -13.15 -6.87 -13.75
N GLU A 77 -13.43 -7.84 -14.63
CA GLU A 77 -14.12 -9.08 -14.24
C GLU A 77 -13.30 -9.89 -13.22
N LEU A 78 -11.97 -9.95 -13.36
CA LEU A 78 -11.08 -10.60 -12.38
C LEU A 78 -11.12 -9.92 -11.01
N MET A 79 -11.14 -8.58 -10.97
CA MET A 79 -11.26 -7.80 -9.73
C MET A 79 -12.64 -7.99 -9.08
N GLU A 80 -13.73 -7.80 -9.83
CA GLU A 80 -15.11 -7.83 -9.34
C GLU A 80 -15.52 -9.22 -8.81
N LYS A 81 -15.00 -10.28 -9.41
CA LYS A 81 -15.28 -11.67 -9.02
C LYS A 81 -14.19 -12.30 -8.13
N ASN A 82 -13.16 -11.53 -7.76
CA ASN A 82 -12.01 -11.97 -6.95
C ASN A 82 -11.36 -13.27 -7.50
N LEU A 83 -11.15 -13.32 -8.82
CA LEU A 83 -10.61 -14.51 -9.53
C LEU A 83 -9.07 -14.52 -9.62
N ILE A 84 -8.41 -13.44 -9.19
CA ILE A 84 -6.95 -13.34 -9.17
C ILE A 84 -6.40 -14.29 -8.11
N HIS A 85 -5.82 -15.40 -8.56
CA HIS A 85 -5.27 -16.45 -7.69
C HIS A 85 -3.91 -16.05 -7.12
N THR A 86 -3.04 -15.48 -7.94
CA THR A 86 -1.73 -14.95 -7.53
C THR A 86 -1.30 -13.80 -8.43
N SER A 87 -0.34 -12.99 -7.99
CA SER A 87 0.13 -11.84 -8.76
C SER A 87 1.60 -11.55 -8.48
N PHE A 88 2.39 -11.40 -9.54
CA PHE A 88 3.84 -11.26 -9.47
C PHE A 88 4.38 -10.47 -10.67
N MET A 89 5.66 -10.12 -10.60
CA MET A 89 6.40 -9.42 -11.64
C MET A 89 7.49 -10.32 -12.23
N VAL A 90 7.66 -10.20 -13.54
CA VAL A 90 8.74 -10.85 -14.31
C VAL A 90 9.14 -9.91 -15.44
N THR A 91 10.43 -9.95 -15.80
CA THR A 91 11.01 -9.09 -16.83
C THR A 91 11.57 -9.92 -17.99
N ASP A 92 11.66 -9.33 -19.17
CA ASP A 92 12.35 -9.89 -20.32
C ASP A 92 13.19 -8.83 -21.06
N ASN A 93 13.71 -9.21 -22.23
CA ASN A 93 14.54 -8.36 -23.09
C ASN A 93 13.79 -7.14 -23.70
N TYR A 94 12.47 -7.11 -23.66
CA TYR A 94 11.62 -6.09 -24.29
C TYR A 94 10.98 -5.16 -23.26
N SER A 95 10.51 -5.70 -22.13
CA SER A 95 9.80 -4.97 -21.07
C SER A 95 9.78 -5.73 -19.74
N GLU A 96 9.34 -5.02 -18.71
CA GLU A 96 8.94 -5.55 -17.41
C GLU A 96 7.41 -5.71 -17.40
N TYR A 97 6.90 -6.71 -16.68
CA TYR A 97 5.48 -7.07 -16.68
C TYR A 97 4.94 -7.39 -15.28
N ILE A 98 3.66 -7.08 -15.06
CA ILE A 98 2.88 -7.59 -13.92
C ILE A 98 1.85 -8.58 -14.45
N LEU A 99 1.85 -9.79 -13.88
CA LEU A 99 0.94 -10.87 -14.25
C LEU A 99 -0.06 -11.09 -13.12
N PHE A 100 -1.35 -10.92 -13.40
CA PHE A 100 -2.47 -11.25 -12.53
C PHE A 100 -3.01 -12.62 -12.98
N VAL A 101 -2.49 -13.69 -12.39
CA VAL A 101 -2.73 -15.06 -12.83
C VAL A 101 -4.01 -15.61 -12.17
N THR A 102 -4.91 -16.16 -12.98
CA THR A 102 -6.04 -16.95 -12.51
C THR A 102 -5.64 -18.41 -12.30
N LYS A 103 -6.40 -19.13 -11.48
CA LYS A 103 -6.29 -20.59 -11.40
C LYS A 103 -7.37 -21.23 -12.27
N TYR A 104 -7.01 -22.29 -12.99
CA TYR A 104 -7.95 -23.10 -13.74
C TYR A 104 -8.97 -23.71 -12.78
N SER A 105 -10.25 -23.56 -13.11
CA SER A 105 -11.34 -24.13 -12.33
C SER A 105 -12.30 -24.83 -13.29
N ASN A 106 -12.89 -25.94 -12.86
CA ASN A 106 -13.70 -26.85 -13.68
C ASN A 106 -15.06 -26.25 -14.16
N GLN A 107 -15.19 -24.92 -14.14
CA GLN A 107 -16.40 -24.18 -14.54
C GLN A 107 -16.10 -22.94 -15.40
N ARG A 108 -14.89 -22.36 -15.40
CA ARG A 108 -14.52 -21.20 -16.26
C ARG A 108 -13.03 -21.12 -16.60
N GLU A 109 -12.72 -21.02 -17.89
CA GLU A 109 -11.43 -20.55 -18.42
C GLU A 109 -11.35 -19.02 -18.46
N THR A 110 -11.51 -18.34 -17.33
CA THR A 110 -11.22 -16.89 -17.29
C THR A 110 -9.71 -16.70 -17.27
N GLY A 111 -9.13 -16.20 -18.37
CA GLY A 111 -7.71 -15.90 -18.47
C GLY A 111 -7.27 -14.81 -17.48
N GLY A 112 -6.03 -14.88 -17.00
CA GLY A 112 -5.41 -13.79 -16.24
C GLY A 112 -5.29 -12.48 -17.02
N ALA A 113 -4.74 -11.45 -16.39
CA ALA A 113 -4.41 -10.19 -17.07
C ALA A 113 -2.91 -9.91 -16.96
N THR A 114 -2.32 -9.31 -18.00
CA THR A 114 -0.89 -8.98 -18.02
C THR A 114 -0.72 -7.51 -18.39
N LEU A 115 -0.03 -6.74 -17.55
CA LEU A 115 0.30 -5.33 -17.77
C LEU A 115 1.77 -5.21 -18.21
N ASN A 116 2.01 -4.55 -19.33
CA ASN A 116 3.33 -4.08 -19.72
C ASN A 116 3.66 -2.78 -18.96
N LEU A 117 4.69 -2.78 -18.12
CA LEU A 117 5.05 -1.62 -17.29
C LEU A 117 5.67 -0.46 -18.09
N LYS A 118 6.31 -0.75 -19.23
CA LYS A 118 6.97 0.23 -20.11
C LYS A 118 5.97 1.05 -20.93
N THR A 119 4.91 0.42 -21.44
CA THR A 119 3.82 1.11 -22.16
C THR A 119 2.68 1.56 -21.24
N LYS A 120 2.57 0.96 -20.05
CA LYS A 120 1.42 1.06 -19.12
C LYS A 120 0.11 0.58 -19.72
N GLU A 121 0.18 -0.42 -20.60
CA GLU A 121 -0.97 -1.01 -21.29
C GLU A 121 -1.15 -2.49 -20.94
N PRO A 122 -2.40 -2.98 -20.80
CA PRO A 122 -2.67 -4.42 -20.79
C PRO A 122 -2.27 -5.03 -22.14
N ILE A 123 -1.78 -6.26 -22.12
CA ILE A 123 -1.46 -7.03 -23.33
C ILE A 123 -2.38 -8.26 -23.46
N ASN A 124 -2.58 -8.72 -24.70
CA ASN A 124 -3.47 -9.83 -25.00
C ASN A 124 -2.98 -11.20 -24.49
N GLN A 125 -1.70 -11.34 -24.12
CA GLN A 125 -1.18 -12.59 -23.57
C GLN A 125 -1.57 -12.73 -22.10
N THR A 126 -2.45 -13.69 -21.82
CA THR A 126 -2.94 -14.02 -20.49
C THR A 126 -2.25 -15.28 -19.94
N TYR A 127 -2.36 -15.51 -18.64
CA TYR A 127 -1.78 -16.67 -17.97
C TYR A 127 -2.78 -17.27 -16.97
N ILE A 128 -2.83 -18.61 -16.97
CA ILE A 128 -3.66 -19.42 -16.08
C ILE A 128 -2.74 -20.47 -15.44
N TYR A 129 -2.86 -20.67 -14.13
CA TYR A 129 -2.23 -21.79 -13.43
C TYR A 129 -3.15 -23.01 -13.43
N ALA A 130 -2.71 -24.11 -14.04
CA ALA A 130 -3.51 -25.30 -14.30
C ALA A 130 -3.30 -26.46 -13.31
N GLY A 131 -2.69 -26.22 -12.15
CA GLY A 131 -2.43 -27.26 -11.13
C GLY A 131 -3.44 -27.26 -9.98
N ASP A 132 -3.72 -28.44 -9.42
CA ASP A 132 -4.77 -28.64 -8.40
C ASP A 132 -4.44 -28.03 -7.03
N GLU A 133 -3.17 -27.93 -6.67
CA GLU A 133 -2.72 -27.30 -5.41
C GLU A 133 -2.84 -25.76 -5.44
N SER A 134 -2.87 -25.11 -4.28
CA SER A 134 -2.71 -23.66 -4.21
C SER A 134 -1.22 -23.30 -4.25
N ILE A 135 -0.83 -22.38 -5.15
CA ILE A 135 0.55 -21.88 -5.23
C ILE A 135 0.60 -20.35 -5.20
N VAL A 136 1.65 -19.80 -4.62
CA VAL A 136 1.98 -18.38 -4.63
C VAL A 136 3.18 -18.18 -5.56
N MET A 137 3.02 -17.38 -6.62
CA MET A 137 4.13 -16.99 -7.48
C MET A 137 4.84 -15.78 -6.87
N LEU A 138 6.17 -15.81 -6.88
CA LEU A 138 7.03 -14.78 -6.31
C LEU A 138 7.71 -14.00 -7.44
N SER A 139 7.72 -12.67 -7.33
CA SER A 139 8.43 -11.83 -8.30
C SER A 139 9.95 -12.09 -8.25
N ALA A 140 10.62 -12.00 -9.40
CA ALA A 140 12.06 -12.15 -9.50
C ALA A 140 12.66 -11.11 -10.46
N THR A 141 13.89 -10.69 -10.18
CA THR A 141 14.68 -9.73 -10.98
C THR A 141 15.35 -10.38 -12.18
N LYS A 142 15.66 -11.68 -12.12
CA LYS A 142 16.25 -12.45 -13.23
C LYS A 142 15.26 -12.66 -14.38
N ASP A 143 15.57 -12.11 -15.55
CA ASP A 143 14.73 -12.16 -16.76
C ASP A 143 14.20 -13.57 -17.09
N LEU A 144 12.91 -13.68 -17.40
CA LEU A 144 12.12 -14.88 -17.71
C LEU A 144 12.08 -15.99 -16.63
N HIS A 145 12.75 -15.81 -15.49
CA HIS A 145 12.64 -16.70 -14.32
C HIS A 145 11.65 -16.15 -13.29
N PHE A 146 11.06 -17.04 -12.49
CA PHE A 146 10.40 -16.70 -11.24
C PHE A 146 10.44 -17.89 -10.28
N HIS A 147 10.03 -17.67 -9.03
CA HIS A 147 9.91 -18.75 -8.04
C HIS A 147 8.44 -18.95 -7.66
N ALA A 148 8.07 -20.15 -7.23
CA ALA A 148 6.76 -20.43 -6.67
C ALA A 148 6.87 -21.15 -5.33
N ILE A 149 5.97 -20.80 -4.42
CA ILE A 149 5.75 -21.50 -3.15
C ILE A 149 4.45 -22.29 -3.25
N LYS A 150 4.42 -23.49 -2.70
CA LYS A 150 3.17 -24.18 -2.33
C LYS A 150 3.26 -24.69 -0.91
N GLU A 151 2.15 -24.70 -0.21
CA GLU A 151 2.09 -25.06 1.21
C GLU A 151 0.90 -26.01 1.42
N ASN A 152 1.19 -27.17 2.00
CA ASN A 152 0.19 -28.20 2.28
C ASN A 152 0.53 -28.97 3.57
N ASP A 153 -0.16 -30.09 3.82
CA ASP A 153 0.05 -30.87 5.05
C ASP A 153 1.46 -31.46 5.20
N SER A 154 2.23 -31.56 4.10
CA SER A 154 3.67 -31.90 4.09
C SER A 154 4.63 -30.70 4.08
N GLY A 155 4.12 -29.52 4.43
CA GLY A 155 4.89 -28.30 4.70
C GLY A 155 5.01 -27.37 3.49
N ILE A 156 5.96 -26.45 3.58
CA ILE A 156 6.29 -25.50 2.52
C ILE A 156 7.22 -26.16 1.49
N LYS A 157 6.92 -25.97 0.21
CA LYS A 157 7.78 -26.35 -0.92
C LYS A 157 8.01 -25.14 -1.83
N ILE A 158 9.22 -25.03 -2.35
CA ILE A 158 9.68 -24.00 -3.27
C ILE A 158 10.14 -24.62 -4.58
N ALA A 159 9.89 -23.95 -5.70
CA ALA A 159 10.36 -24.33 -7.02
C ALA A 159 10.75 -23.10 -7.85
N GLN A 160 11.63 -23.29 -8.83
CA GLN A 160 11.90 -22.33 -9.89
C GLN A 160 10.99 -22.61 -11.08
N PHE A 161 10.59 -21.56 -11.78
CA PHE A 161 9.84 -21.62 -13.02
C PHE A 161 10.50 -20.73 -14.07
N VAL A 162 10.29 -21.08 -15.34
CA VAL A 162 10.77 -20.34 -16.52
C VAL A 162 9.66 -20.13 -17.53
N PHE A 163 9.72 -19.02 -18.27
CA PHE A 163 8.87 -18.78 -19.43
C PHE A 163 9.53 -19.31 -20.71
N ASN A 164 8.92 -20.30 -21.37
CA ASN A 164 9.53 -20.97 -22.53
C ASN A 164 9.34 -20.22 -23.87
N GLY A 165 9.62 -18.92 -23.91
CA GLY A 165 9.41 -18.08 -25.09
C GLY A 165 10.50 -17.03 -25.29
N ARG A 166 10.37 -16.24 -26.35
CA ARG A 166 11.27 -15.09 -26.60
C ARG A 166 11.03 -13.94 -25.61
N GLY A 167 9.81 -13.85 -25.07
CA GLY A 167 9.37 -12.84 -24.14
C GLY A 167 7.92 -13.10 -23.69
N ILE A 168 7.49 -12.44 -22.62
CA ILE A 168 6.16 -12.59 -21.99
C ILE A 168 5.05 -12.24 -22.97
N ALA A 169 5.26 -11.25 -23.85
CA ALA A 169 4.23 -10.82 -24.82
C ALA A 169 4.05 -11.75 -26.03
N PHE A 170 4.81 -12.84 -26.16
CA PHE A 170 4.76 -13.70 -27.35
C PHE A 170 3.77 -14.87 -27.17
N ASN A 171 2.87 -15.03 -28.13
CA ASN A 171 1.94 -16.17 -28.20
C ASN A 171 2.69 -17.52 -28.12
N GLY A 172 2.10 -18.48 -27.40
CA GLY A 172 2.68 -19.81 -27.15
C GLY A 172 3.69 -19.87 -26.01
N THR A 173 4.09 -18.74 -25.43
CA THR A 173 4.94 -18.68 -24.23
C THR A 173 4.18 -19.19 -23.01
N LYS A 174 4.67 -20.23 -22.34
CA LYS A 174 4.05 -20.82 -21.15
C LYS A 174 5.01 -20.77 -19.95
N MET A 175 4.44 -20.81 -18.76
CA MET A 175 5.18 -21.11 -17.53
C MET A 175 5.53 -22.60 -17.53
N LYS A 176 6.79 -22.94 -17.28
CA LYS A 176 7.26 -24.31 -17.05
C LYS A 176 7.99 -24.40 -15.71
N LEU A 177 7.80 -25.51 -15.01
CA LEU A 177 8.63 -25.89 -13.86
C LEU A 177 10.07 -26.10 -14.33
N ASP A 178 11.03 -25.55 -13.60
CA ASP A 178 12.46 -25.67 -13.86
C ASP A 178 13.11 -26.49 -12.74
N GLY A 179 13.59 -27.69 -13.07
CA GLY A 179 13.93 -28.72 -12.08
C GLY A 179 12.68 -29.28 -11.39
N GLY A 180 12.62 -29.20 -10.05
CA GLY A 180 11.57 -29.83 -9.24
C GLY A 180 11.21 -29.04 -7.99
N TRP A 181 10.15 -29.49 -7.30
CA TRP A 181 9.73 -28.94 -6.01
C TRP A 181 10.64 -29.41 -4.89
N LYS A 182 11.34 -28.48 -4.24
CA LYS A 182 12.18 -28.72 -3.06
C LYS A 182 11.42 -28.34 -1.79
N PHE A 183 11.61 -29.05 -0.70
CA PHE A 183 11.00 -28.74 0.60
C PHE A 183 11.78 -27.63 1.31
N LEU A 184 11.08 -26.70 1.98
CA LEU A 184 11.68 -25.70 2.86
C LEU A 184 11.50 -26.16 4.31
N CYS A 185 12.61 -26.44 4.98
CA CYS A 185 12.64 -27.14 6.26
C CYS A 185 13.11 -26.26 7.41
N ASP A 186 12.57 -26.53 8.60
CA ASP A 186 13.08 -25.99 9.85
C ASP A 186 14.34 -26.78 10.23
N ASN A 187 15.48 -26.11 10.39
CA ASN A 187 16.71 -26.72 10.91
C ASN A 187 17.18 -26.06 12.22
N ASN A 188 16.23 -25.55 13.02
CA ASN A 188 16.51 -25.09 14.37
C ASN A 188 16.75 -26.25 15.33
N ASP A 189 18.00 -26.39 15.77
CA ASP A 189 18.34 -27.13 16.98
C ASP A 189 17.69 -26.43 18.20
N GLN A 190 16.64 -27.07 18.73
CA GLN A 190 15.78 -26.52 19.78
C GLN A 190 16.51 -26.36 21.12
N THR A 191 17.74 -26.88 21.26
CA THR A 191 18.56 -26.75 22.47
C THR A 191 19.16 -25.35 22.67
N ARG A 192 19.08 -24.45 21.68
CA ARG A 192 19.81 -23.16 21.67
C ARG A 192 18.90 -21.94 21.48
N ILE A 193 18.23 -21.56 22.57
CA ILE A 193 17.20 -20.49 22.67
C ILE A 193 17.61 -19.14 22.03
N ASN A 194 18.90 -18.82 21.97
CA ASN A 194 19.42 -17.52 21.51
C ASN A 194 20.00 -17.50 20.08
N LEU A 195 19.85 -18.57 19.28
CA LEU A 195 20.31 -18.56 17.89
C LEU A 195 19.24 -17.96 16.93
N PRO A 196 19.66 -17.22 15.88
CA PRO A 196 18.74 -16.79 14.83
C PRO A 196 18.19 -18.01 14.07
N SER A 197 16.91 -17.96 13.70
CA SER A 197 16.22 -19.10 13.10
C SER A 197 16.96 -19.65 11.89
N GLN A 198 17.15 -20.98 11.82
CA GLN A 198 17.79 -21.65 10.68
C GLN A 198 16.79 -22.40 9.82
N ILE A 199 16.99 -22.30 8.51
CA ILE A 199 16.27 -23.07 7.50
C ILE A 199 17.25 -23.90 6.67
N MET A 200 16.71 -24.87 5.95
CA MET A 200 17.41 -25.67 4.96
C MET A 200 16.45 -25.96 3.81
N VAL A 201 16.92 -25.97 2.57
CA VAL A 201 16.14 -26.52 1.45
C VAL A 201 16.60 -27.95 1.21
N SER A 202 15.66 -28.90 1.19
CA SER A 202 15.94 -30.30 0.87
C SER A 202 15.22 -30.71 -0.41
N GLU A 203 15.83 -31.60 -1.17
CA GLU A 203 15.16 -32.28 -2.30
C GLU A 203 14.35 -33.49 -1.81
N THR A 204 14.46 -33.82 -0.52
CA THR A 204 13.71 -34.86 0.19
C THR A 204 12.79 -34.26 1.26
N LYS A 205 12.04 -35.10 1.98
CA LYS A 205 11.15 -34.65 3.06
C LYS A 205 11.91 -33.99 4.21
N CYS A 206 11.32 -32.97 4.82
CA CYS A 206 11.87 -32.37 6.03
C CYS A 206 11.86 -33.34 7.22
N LYS A 207 12.85 -33.20 8.11
CA LYS A 207 12.80 -33.77 9.48
C LYS A 207 11.84 -32.98 10.37
N LYS A 208 11.73 -31.67 10.15
CA LYS A 208 10.79 -30.76 10.80
C LYS A 208 10.28 -29.77 9.75
N GLU A 209 8.97 -29.76 9.56
CA GLU A 209 8.32 -28.93 8.54
C GLU A 209 8.12 -27.48 9.01
N LEU A 210 8.11 -26.56 8.05
CA LEU A 210 7.64 -25.20 8.26
C LEU A 210 6.15 -25.10 7.91
N LYS A 211 5.42 -24.28 8.68
CA LYS A 211 4.07 -23.79 8.39
C LYS A 211 4.10 -22.28 8.61
N TRP A 212 4.07 -21.49 7.53
CA TRP A 212 4.17 -20.03 7.55
C TRP A 212 2.95 -19.33 6.95
N ASN A 213 2.11 -20.03 6.18
CA ASN A 213 0.97 -19.49 5.44
C ASN A 213 1.38 -18.32 4.53
N ILE A 214 2.25 -18.60 3.56
CA ILE A 214 2.77 -17.56 2.66
C ILE A 214 1.68 -17.10 1.68
N TYR A 215 1.54 -15.77 1.51
CA TYR A 215 0.51 -15.15 0.66
C TYR A 215 1.06 -14.49 -0.60
N THR A 216 2.28 -13.95 -0.55
CA THR A 216 2.97 -13.27 -1.65
C THR A 216 4.48 -13.18 -1.33
N GLY A 217 5.28 -12.68 -2.27
CA GLY A 217 6.68 -12.37 -2.01
C GLY A 217 7.49 -12.09 -3.27
N PHE A 218 8.77 -11.82 -3.06
CA PHE A 218 9.72 -11.54 -4.14
C PHE A 218 11.13 -11.98 -3.75
N ASN A 219 12.06 -11.86 -4.70
CA ASN A 219 13.49 -11.98 -4.46
C ASN A 219 14.28 -10.89 -5.22
N ASP A 220 15.40 -10.46 -4.65
CA ASP A 220 16.26 -9.34 -5.08
C ASP A 220 17.65 -9.80 -5.61
N ASP A 221 17.67 -10.97 -6.28
CA ASP A 221 18.84 -11.80 -6.62
C ASP A 221 19.79 -12.16 -5.44
N GLN A 222 19.51 -11.71 -4.21
CA GLN A 222 20.30 -12.03 -3.01
C GLN A 222 19.47 -12.80 -1.97
N GLN A 223 18.20 -12.47 -1.79
CA GLN A 223 17.32 -12.95 -0.73
C GLN A 223 15.88 -13.16 -1.22
N PHE A 224 15.21 -14.13 -0.61
CA PHE A 224 13.75 -14.23 -0.63
C PHE A 224 13.13 -13.38 0.48
N TYR A 225 12.00 -12.75 0.18
CA TYR A 225 11.11 -12.07 1.13
C TYR A 225 9.72 -12.69 1.01
N LEU A 226 9.38 -13.63 1.90
CA LEU A 226 8.10 -14.36 1.85
C LEU A 226 7.13 -13.79 2.89
N PHE A 227 5.96 -13.34 2.46
CA PHE A 227 5.01 -12.59 3.29
C PHE A 227 3.97 -13.54 3.89
N GLY A 228 4.14 -13.90 5.16
CA GLY A 228 3.16 -14.64 5.98
C GLY A 228 2.23 -13.69 6.78
N PRO A 229 1.41 -14.21 7.71
CA PRO A 229 0.36 -13.43 8.38
C PRO A 229 0.89 -12.36 9.33
N LYS A 230 2.00 -12.66 10.03
CA LYS A 230 2.59 -11.81 11.10
C LYS A 230 4.00 -11.34 10.79
N HIS A 231 4.69 -12.08 9.95
CA HIS A 231 6.09 -11.89 9.64
C HIS A 231 6.35 -12.03 8.15
N ILE A 232 7.36 -11.28 7.71
CA ILE A 232 8.06 -11.48 6.44
C ILE A 232 9.26 -12.34 6.77
N HIS A 233 9.36 -13.50 6.12
CA HIS A 233 10.43 -14.47 6.30
C HIS A 233 11.54 -14.16 5.28
N ILE A 234 12.73 -13.79 5.76
CA ILE A 234 13.83 -13.27 4.95
C ILE A 234 15.03 -14.20 5.04
N PHE A 235 15.48 -14.77 3.92
CA PHE A 235 16.62 -15.69 3.84
C PHE A 235 17.33 -15.63 2.46
N PRO A 236 18.62 -16.00 2.34
CA PRO A 236 19.36 -15.92 1.08
C PRO A 236 18.84 -16.85 -0.03
N ILE A 237 18.96 -16.44 -1.30
CA ILE A 237 18.66 -17.31 -2.45
C ILE A 237 19.61 -18.52 -2.51
N ASP A 238 20.84 -18.38 -1.98
CA ASP A 238 21.80 -19.47 -1.80
C ASP A 238 21.22 -20.71 -1.10
N ALA A 239 20.14 -20.57 -0.31
CA ALA A 239 19.42 -21.68 0.29
C ALA A 239 18.73 -22.59 -0.74
N PHE A 240 18.16 -22.02 -1.81
CA PHE A 240 17.50 -22.78 -2.87
C PHE A 240 18.52 -23.43 -3.83
N ILE A 241 19.63 -22.74 -4.07
CA ILE A 241 20.72 -23.20 -4.93
C ILE A 241 21.50 -24.34 -4.25
N ASN A 242 21.98 -24.11 -3.02
CA ASN A 242 22.83 -25.05 -2.29
C ASN A 242 21.99 -25.82 -1.27
N VAL A 243 21.35 -26.89 -1.74
CA VAL A 243 20.50 -27.78 -0.92
C VAL A 243 21.27 -28.47 0.21
N GLU A 244 20.54 -28.94 1.22
CA GLU A 244 21.04 -29.56 2.46
C GLU A 244 21.98 -28.69 3.33
N LYS A 245 22.27 -27.45 2.90
CA LYS A 245 23.04 -26.46 3.68
C LYS A 245 22.10 -25.54 4.46
N SER A 246 22.49 -25.23 5.70
CA SER A 246 21.70 -24.39 6.61
C SER A 246 21.97 -22.90 6.42
N TYR A 247 20.90 -22.10 6.44
CA TYR A 247 20.94 -20.65 6.29
C TYR A 247 20.11 -19.95 7.37
N LYS A 248 20.52 -18.72 7.74
CA LYS A 248 19.76 -17.87 8.66
C LYS A 248 18.50 -17.34 7.97
N CYS A 249 17.33 -17.62 8.54
CA CYS A 249 16.07 -16.96 8.26
C CYS A 249 15.80 -15.90 9.34
N THR A 250 15.28 -14.75 8.92
CA THR A 250 14.83 -13.69 9.82
C THR A 250 13.33 -13.51 9.70
N ASN A 251 12.61 -13.69 10.80
CA ASN A 251 11.18 -13.41 10.89
C ASN A 251 11.00 -11.93 11.27
N ARG A 252 10.56 -11.09 10.33
CA ARG A 252 10.48 -9.64 10.50
C ARG A 252 9.04 -9.15 10.51
N LYS A 253 8.63 -8.40 11.54
CA LYS A 253 7.29 -7.77 11.57
C LYS A 253 7.14 -6.74 10.45
N TYR A 254 5.92 -6.61 9.95
CA TYR A 254 5.55 -5.68 8.87
C TYR A 254 5.99 -4.23 9.17
N SER A 255 5.62 -3.69 10.33
CA SER A 255 6.07 -2.38 10.85
C SER A 255 7.59 -2.23 11.10
N GLY A 256 8.35 -3.33 11.04
CA GLY A 256 9.82 -3.30 11.06
C GLY A 256 10.45 -3.34 9.68
N PHE A 257 9.72 -3.77 8.65
CA PHE A 257 10.18 -3.86 7.26
C PHE A 257 9.73 -2.65 6.44
N PHE A 258 8.44 -2.35 6.43
CA PHE A 258 7.93 -1.14 5.83
C PHE A 258 8.35 0.06 6.67
N VAL A 259 8.79 1.12 6.01
CA VAL A 259 8.98 2.43 6.62
C VAL A 259 8.14 3.41 5.82
N CYS A 260 6.93 3.65 6.32
CA CYS A 260 6.06 4.68 5.78
C CYS A 260 6.66 6.06 6.07
N LYS A 261 7.08 6.76 5.02
CA LYS A 261 7.52 8.14 5.18
C LYS A 261 6.30 9.04 5.29
N ASP A 262 6.16 9.71 6.43
CA ASP A 262 5.21 10.81 6.55
C ASP A 262 5.60 11.94 5.59
N ILE A 263 4.99 11.90 4.40
CA ILE A 263 4.85 13.07 3.55
C ILE A 263 3.83 13.97 4.25
N LEU A 264 4.34 14.70 5.26
CA LEU A 264 3.72 15.86 5.89
C LEU A 264 2.96 16.61 4.81
N ASP A 265 1.63 16.63 4.92
CA ASP A 265 0.83 17.12 3.82
C ASP A 265 1.20 18.58 3.54
N THR A 266 1.45 18.93 2.28
CA THR A 266 1.97 20.28 1.95
C THR A 266 1.02 21.36 2.48
N PHE A 267 -0.27 21.04 2.57
CA PHE A 267 -1.31 21.82 3.23
C PHE A 267 -1.03 22.06 4.73
N ALA A 268 -0.66 21.03 5.50
CA ALA A 268 -0.32 21.15 6.92
C ALA A 268 0.95 21.99 7.13
N LEU A 269 1.96 21.81 6.27
CA LEU A 269 3.16 22.66 6.25
C LEU A 269 2.81 24.13 5.96
N CYS A 270 1.95 24.39 4.97
CA CYS A 270 1.42 25.73 4.71
C CYS A 270 0.62 26.30 5.89
N CYS A 271 -0.21 25.49 6.56
CA CYS A 271 -0.94 25.93 7.76
C CYS A 271 0.02 26.32 8.90
N ILE A 272 1.09 25.56 9.14
CA ILE A 272 2.11 25.90 10.13
C ILE A 272 2.80 27.22 9.77
N ILE A 273 3.18 27.41 8.50
CA ILE A 273 3.79 28.66 8.02
C ILE A 273 2.83 29.86 8.19
N VAL A 274 1.54 29.70 7.85
CA VAL A 274 0.51 30.74 8.04
C VAL A 274 0.31 31.07 9.52
N LEU A 275 0.29 30.07 10.41
CA LEU A 275 0.21 30.28 11.86
C LEU A 275 1.42 31.03 12.40
N ILE A 276 2.64 30.72 11.93
CA ILE A 276 3.86 31.44 12.30
C ILE A 276 3.80 32.90 11.83
N LEU A 277 3.36 33.15 10.59
CA LEU A 277 3.21 34.52 10.06
C LEU A 277 2.16 35.33 10.82
N LEU A 278 1.03 34.72 11.18
CA LEU A 278 0.01 35.36 12.03
C LEU A 278 0.53 35.66 13.43
N PHE A 279 1.30 34.75 14.03
CA PHE A 279 1.89 34.95 15.36
C PHE A 279 2.92 36.10 15.36
N ILE A 280 3.75 36.20 14.33
CA ILE A 280 4.67 37.33 14.12
C ILE A 280 3.88 38.65 13.97
N LEU A 281 2.80 38.65 13.19
CA LEU A 281 1.90 39.81 13.07
C LEU A 281 1.29 40.24 14.41
N CYS A 282 0.83 39.29 15.23
CA CYS A 282 0.33 39.57 16.57
C CYS A 282 1.41 40.17 17.49
N ILE A 283 2.66 39.68 17.43
CA ILE A 283 3.78 40.26 18.16
C ILE A 283 4.06 41.70 17.70
N CYS A 284 4.14 41.94 16.39
CA CYS A 284 4.36 43.28 15.83
C CYS A 284 3.27 44.27 16.28
N CYS A 285 1.98 43.88 16.17
CA CYS A 285 0.87 44.70 16.65
C CYS A 285 0.93 44.96 18.17
N GLY A 286 1.29 43.94 18.97
CA GLY A 286 1.48 44.08 20.41
C GLY A 286 2.61 45.02 20.80
N VAL A 287 3.75 44.96 20.08
CA VAL A 287 4.89 45.86 20.25
C VAL A 287 4.53 47.30 19.86
N CYS A 288 3.85 47.51 18.72
CA CYS A 288 3.37 48.84 18.32
C CYS A 288 2.43 49.44 19.37
N HIS A 289 1.44 48.69 19.83
CA HIS A 289 0.50 49.14 20.87
C HIS A 289 1.18 49.41 22.22
N TYR A 290 2.19 48.61 22.59
CA TYR A 290 3.03 48.86 23.77
C TYR A 290 3.82 50.17 23.65
N TYR A 291 4.47 50.43 22.50
CA TYR A 291 5.20 51.68 22.27
C TYR A 291 4.28 52.90 22.26
N GLU A 292 3.11 52.81 21.64
CA GLU A 292 2.14 53.92 21.60
C GLU A 292 1.64 54.25 23.02
N ASN A 293 1.26 53.23 23.80
CA ASN A 293 0.78 53.41 25.18
C ASN A 293 1.91 53.89 26.13
N LYS A 294 3.17 53.50 25.87
CA LYS A 294 4.35 54.02 26.57
C LYS A 294 4.60 55.50 26.27
N ASN A 295 4.36 55.94 25.03
CA ASN A 295 4.50 57.34 24.63
C ASN A 295 3.33 58.21 25.13
N ARG A 296 2.09 57.70 25.14
CA ARG A 296 0.92 58.38 25.72
C ARG A 296 1.10 58.73 27.20
N LYS A 297 1.96 58.02 27.94
CA LYS A 297 2.29 58.30 29.36
C LYS A 297 3.36 59.38 29.58
N LYS A 298 3.88 60.04 28.54
CA LYS A 298 4.97 61.05 28.66
C LYS A 298 4.54 62.52 28.48
N PHE A 299 3.27 62.83 28.24
CA PHE A 299 2.77 64.20 28.16
C PHE A 299 2.01 64.61 29.44
N PRO A 300 2.62 65.40 30.35
CA PRO A 300 1.89 65.96 31.50
C PRO A 300 0.93 67.04 31.04
N THR A 301 -0.35 66.89 31.37
CA THR A 301 -1.41 67.86 31.06
C THR A 301 -1.28 69.13 31.89
N LYS A 302 -0.66 70.17 31.32
CA LYS A 302 -0.74 71.53 31.87
C LYS A 302 -2.18 72.05 31.71
N SER A 303 -2.81 72.39 32.83
CA SER A 303 -4.14 73.02 32.86
C SER A 303 -4.10 74.46 32.35
N SER A 304 -5.05 74.83 31.50
CA SER A 304 -5.42 76.23 31.24
C SER A 304 -6.94 76.40 31.28
N LYS A 305 -7.43 77.63 31.46
CA LYS A 305 -8.82 77.93 31.87
C LYS A 305 -9.74 78.28 30.68
N LYS A 306 -11.01 77.88 30.82
CA LYS A 306 -12.28 78.49 30.33
C LYS A 306 -12.22 79.47 29.13
N SER A 307 -13.10 79.22 28.14
CA SER A 307 -14.22 80.11 27.80
C SER A 307 -15.28 79.41 26.93
N ALA A 308 -16.47 80.01 26.81
CA ALA A 308 -17.60 79.53 25.97
C ALA A 308 -17.41 79.96 24.48
N THR A 309 -18.21 79.59 23.47
CA THR A 309 -19.69 79.73 23.37
C THR A 309 -20.25 79.09 22.08
N LYS A 310 -21.46 78.47 22.13
CA LYS A 310 -22.35 78.11 20.97
C LYS A 310 -21.79 77.10 19.92
N ALA A 311 -22.59 76.40 19.08
CA ALA A 311 -24.05 76.15 19.05
C ALA A 311 -24.41 74.85 18.28
N GLU A 312 -25.61 74.33 18.53
CA GLU A 312 -26.58 73.67 17.62
C GLU A 312 -26.24 72.44 16.73
N SER A 313 -27.00 71.36 17.00
CA SER A 313 -27.68 70.49 16.01
C SER A 313 -26.88 69.35 15.32
N SER A 314 -27.47 68.24 14.86
CA SER A 314 -28.82 67.66 15.07
C SER A 314 -28.83 66.13 14.83
N HIS A 315 -29.82 65.42 15.41
CA HIS A 315 -30.23 64.02 15.15
C HIS A 315 -29.18 62.90 15.42
N GLY A 316 -29.53 61.63 15.68
CA GLY A 316 -30.84 60.94 15.74
C GLY A 316 -30.82 59.67 14.86
N LYS A 317 -31.34 58.50 15.26
CA LYS A 317 -32.11 58.08 16.44
C LYS A 317 -31.71 56.65 16.85
N CYS A 318 -31.85 56.30 18.13
CA CYS A 318 -31.98 54.91 18.58
C CYS A 318 -33.47 54.56 18.71
N SER A 319 -33.88 53.31 18.45
CA SER A 319 -35.27 52.85 18.65
C SER A 319 -35.33 51.42 19.18
N LYS A 320 -36.40 51.10 19.91
CA LYS A 320 -36.56 49.86 20.69
C LYS A 320 -37.55 48.87 20.06
N ARG A 321 -37.25 47.59 20.31
CA ARG A 321 -38.06 46.39 20.05
C ARG A 321 -39.48 46.47 20.66
N SER A 322 -40.50 46.11 19.89
CA SER A 322 -41.89 45.91 20.37
C SER A 322 -42.50 44.61 19.82
N LYS A 323 -43.62 44.16 20.40
CA LYS A 323 -44.32 42.89 20.07
C LYS A 323 -45.63 43.14 19.33
N LEU A 324 -46.10 42.18 18.53
CA LEU A 324 -47.48 41.67 18.29
C LEU A 324 -47.46 40.89 16.93
N LYS A 325 -48.37 40.00 16.52
CA LYS A 325 -49.35 39.05 17.07
C LYS A 325 -50.08 38.46 15.84
N SER A 326 -50.23 37.13 15.74
CA SER A 326 -51.11 36.44 14.76
C SER A 326 -50.70 36.58 13.26
N ARG A 327 -51.23 35.80 12.30
CA ARG A 327 -52.44 34.94 12.28
C ARG A 327 -52.25 33.70 11.37
N ARG A 328 -53.27 32.83 11.39
CA ARG A 328 -53.62 31.74 10.43
C ARG A 328 -53.30 32.06 8.95
N SER A 329 -53.12 31.13 8.00
CA SER A 329 -52.91 29.65 7.96
C SER A 329 -52.58 29.28 6.48
N SER A 330 -52.77 28.10 5.84
CA SER A 330 -53.38 26.78 6.15
C SER A 330 -53.05 25.75 5.04
N SER A 331 -53.02 24.45 5.38
CA SER A 331 -53.04 23.28 4.46
C SER A 331 -51.77 23.04 3.60
N ASN A 332 -51.45 21.85 3.09
CA ASN A 332 -52.17 20.56 3.16
C ASN A 332 -51.24 19.30 3.13
N LYS A 333 -51.87 18.16 3.39
CA LYS A 333 -51.54 16.74 3.08
C LYS A 333 -50.65 16.44 1.84
N SER A 334 -50.03 15.26 1.66
CA SER A 334 -49.67 14.10 2.53
C SER A 334 -49.07 12.96 1.66
N ASN A 335 -48.33 12.01 2.25
CA ASN A 335 -48.22 10.56 1.88
C ASN A 335 -48.27 10.15 0.38
N SER A 336 -47.36 9.36 -0.18
CA SER A 336 -47.03 7.96 0.19
C SER A 336 -46.01 7.38 -0.83
N LYS A 337 -45.49 6.14 -0.79
CA LYS A 337 -45.74 4.92 0.02
C LYS A 337 -44.43 4.10 0.10
N LYS A 338 -44.44 2.96 0.80
CA LYS A 338 -43.40 1.90 0.78
C LYS A 338 -43.49 1.03 -0.49
N SER A 339 -42.39 0.37 -0.84
CA SER A 339 -42.42 -1.02 -1.32
C SER A 339 -41.26 -1.84 -0.72
N LYS A 340 -41.46 -3.15 -0.57
CA LYS A 340 -40.45 -4.17 -0.25
C LYS A 340 -40.64 -5.31 -1.23
N SER A 341 -39.55 -5.92 -1.70
CA SER A 341 -39.58 -7.27 -2.29
C SER A 341 -38.41 -8.10 -1.76
N LYS A 342 -38.71 -9.34 -1.35
CA LYS A 342 -37.71 -10.42 -1.34
C LYS A 342 -37.59 -10.96 -2.77
N ILE A 343 -36.43 -11.49 -3.12
CA ILE A 343 -36.34 -12.70 -3.96
C ILE A 343 -35.35 -13.64 -3.26
N GLN A 344 -35.69 -14.92 -3.22
CA GLN A 344 -34.75 -16.03 -2.98
C GLN A 344 -34.56 -16.74 -4.31
N TYR A 345 -33.34 -17.18 -4.59
CA TYR A 345 -33.01 -18.55 -4.99
C TYR A 345 -31.59 -18.84 -4.52
#